data_AF-A0A800MR26-F1
#
_entry.id   AF-A0A800MR26-F1
#
_cell.length_a   1.000
_cell.length_b   1.000
_cell.length_c   1.000
_cell.angle_alpha   90.00
_cell.angle_beta   90.00
_cell.angle_gamma   90.00
#
_symmetry.space_group_name_H-M   'P 1'
#
loop_
_entity.id
_entity.type
_entity.pdbx_description
1 polymer ?
#
loop_
_entity_poly.entity_id
_entity_poly.type
_entity_poly.pdbx_seq_one_letter_code
_entity_poly.pdbx_strand_id
1 'polypeptide(L)' 'MYIAINRFKIVVGKEDDFETIWKNRETHLGDVLGFKQFHLAKGNTEETHTTYISHSTWDSKEDFINWTKS' A
#
# COMPACT_ATOMS: atom_id res chain seq x y z
N MET A 1 15.26 8.81 4.76
CA MET A 1 14.36 7.65 4.75
C MET A 1 13.01 8.08 5.28
N TYR A 2 11.93 7.77 4.56
CA TYR A 2 10.56 8.10 4.95
C TYR A 2 9.66 6.88 4.73
N ILE A 3 8.73 6.62 5.66
CA ILE A 3 7.79 5.50 5.58
C ILE A 3 6.38 6.06 5.58
N ALA A 4 5.60 5.73 4.55
CA ALA A 4 4.18 6.03 4.50
C ALA A 4 3.37 4.74 4.71
N ILE A 5 2.41 4.79 5.61
CA ILE A 5 1.59 3.64 6.00
C ILE A 5 0.13 3.95 5.70
N ASN A 6 -0.54 3.03 5.00
CA ASN A 6 -1.99 3.05 4.84
C ASN A 6 -2.61 1.88 5.59
N ARG A 7 -3.76 2.12 6.20
CA ARG A 7 -4.59 1.08 6.80
C ARG A 7 -5.91 0.99 6.05
N PHE A 8 -6.28 -0.23 5.66
CA PHE A 8 -7.53 -0.52 4.96
C PHE A 8 -8.42 -1.41 5.83
N LYS A 9 -9.73 -1.23 5.65
CA LYS A 9 -10.75 -2.15 6.13
C LYS A 9 -11.45 -2.72 4.91
N ILE A 10 -11.22 -3.99 4.62
CA ILE A 10 -11.78 -4.67 3.44
C ILE A 10 -12.98 -5.47 3.88
N VAL A 11 -14.09 -5.34 3.16
CA VAL A 11 -15.32 -6.10 3.43
C VAL A 11 -15.01 -7.59 3.35
N VAL A 12 -15.56 -8.37 4.29
CA VAL A 12 -15.37 -9.82 4.35
C VAL A 12 -15.82 -10.47 3.03
N GLY A 13 -14.98 -11.33 2.47
CA GLY A 13 -15.19 -11.99 1.18
C GLY A 13 -14.70 -11.18 -0.04
N LYS A 14 -14.13 -9.98 0.18
CA LYS A 14 -13.55 -9.11 -0.86
C LYS A 14 -12.02 -9.01 -0.80
N GLU A 15 -11.38 -9.85 -0.01
CA GLU A 15 -9.94 -9.90 0.18
C GLU A 15 -9.19 -10.16 -1.12
N ASP A 16 -9.58 -11.20 -1.87
CA ASP A 16 -8.89 -11.59 -3.11
C ASP A 16 -9.01 -10.52 -4.21
N ASP A 17 -10.19 -9.90 -4.31
CA ASP A 17 -10.44 -8.77 -5.21
C ASP A 17 -9.48 -7.61 -4.86
N PHE A 18 -9.37 -7.27 -3.56
CA PHE A 18 -8.47 -6.23 -3.07
C PHE A 18 -6.99 -6.56 -3.32
N GLU A 19 -6.56 -7.78 -2.99
CA GLU A 19 -5.18 -8.22 -3.17
C GLU A 19 -4.77 -8.22 -4.66
N THR A 20 -5.69 -8.56 -5.56
CA THR A 20 -5.47 -8.50 -7.01
C THR A 20 -5.29 -7.06 -7.48
N ILE A 21 -6.18 -6.15 -7.07
CA ILE A 21 -6.06 -4.72 -7.39
C ILE A 21 -4.76 -4.14 -6.84
N TRP A 22 -4.40 -4.52 -5.61
CA TRP A 22 -3.19 -4.03 -4.95
C TRP A 22 -1.91 -4.48 -5.67
N LYS A 23 -1.82 -5.77 -6.05
CA LYS A 23 -0.67 -6.32 -6.81
C LYS A 23 -0.47 -5.62 -8.14
N ASN A 24 -1.56 -5.32 -8.86
CA ASN A 24 -1.52 -4.59 -10.13
C ASN A 24 -1.12 -3.11 -9.97
N ARG A 25 -1.14 -2.56 -8.76
CA ARG A 25 -0.75 -1.17 -8.48
C ARG A 25 0.76 -1.01 -8.32
N GLU A 26 1.46 -2.08 -7.93
CA GLU A 26 2.91 -2.09 -7.72
C GLU A 26 3.70 -1.88 -9.03
N THR A 27 3.17 -2.35 -10.17
CA THR A 27 3.86 -2.36 -11.47
C THR A 27 4.25 -0.98 -12.01
N HIS A 28 3.81 0.11 -11.37
CA HIS A 28 4.12 1.49 -11.77
C HIS A 28 5.05 2.24 -10.81
N LEU A 29 5.51 1.61 -9.71
CA LEU A 29 6.29 2.30 -8.67
C LEU A 29 7.81 2.19 -8.84
N GLY A 30 8.29 1.20 -9.61
CA GLY A 30 9.73 0.94 -9.77
C GLY A 30 10.52 2.10 -10.40
N ASP A 31 9.86 2.90 -11.24
CA ASP A 31 10.49 4.04 -11.94
C ASP A 31 10.30 5.38 -11.20
N VAL A 32 9.63 5.37 -10.04
CA VAL A 32 9.37 6.60 -9.27
C VAL A 32 10.61 7.00 -8.49
N LEU A 33 11.05 8.24 -8.69
CA LEU A 33 12.21 8.80 -7.99
C LEU A 33 12.04 8.67 -6.47
N GLY A 34 13.06 8.09 -5.82
CA GLY A 34 13.10 7.93 -4.37
C GLY A 34 12.21 6.82 -3.81
N PHE A 35 11.46 6.08 -4.63
CA PHE A 35 10.75 4.88 -4.17
C PHE A 35 11.74 3.74 -3.91
N LYS A 36 11.53 2.98 -2.82
CA LYS A 36 12.39 1.84 -2.47
C LYS A 36 11.69 0.50 -2.49
N GLN A 37 10.56 0.41 -1.78
CA GLN A 37 9.86 -0.85 -1.56
C GLN A 37 8.43 -0.59 -1.12
N PHE A 38 7.57 -1.57 -1.41
CA PHE A 38 6.18 -1.57 -1.01
C PHE A 38 5.80 -2.96 -0.49
N HIS A 39 5.09 -2.99 0.63
CA HIS A 39 4.63 -4.24 1.23
C HIS A 39 3.16 -4.14 1.62
N LEU A 40 2.44 -5.24 1.46
CA LEU A 40 1.10 -5.45 2.01
C LEU A 40 1.15 -6.51 3.09
N ALA A 41 0.54 -6.21 4.23
CA ALA A 41 0.30 -7.15 5.31
C ALA A 41 -1.21 -7.32 5.52
N LYS A 42 -1.64 -8.58 5.57
CA LYS A 42 -3.00 -8.97 5.94
C LYS A 42 -3.05 -9.21 7.45
N GLY A 43 -3.96 -8.52 8.12
CA GLY A 43 -4.26 -8.70 9.54
C GLY A 43 -5.39 -9.69 9.77
N ASN A 44 -5.95 -9.66 10.97
CA ASN A 44 -7.08 -10.52 11.34
C ASN A 44 -8.36 -10.10 10.61
N THR A 45 -9.21 -11.10 10.35
CA THR A 45 -10.61 -10.91 9.93
C THR A 45 -11.51 -10.80 11.15
N GLU A 46 -12.28 -9.72 11.21
CA GLU A 46 -13.37 -9.50 12.18
C GLU A 46 -14.72 -9.70 11.49
N GLU A 47 -15.82 -9.64 12.25
CA GLU A 47 -17.18 -9.85 11.73
C GLU A 47 -17.56 -8.92 10.57
N THR A 48 -17.00 -7.71 10.53
CA THR A 48 -17.35 -6.67 9.56
C THR A 48 -16.32 -6.46 8.46
N HIS A 49 -15.06 -6.82 8.71
CA HIS A 49 -13.96 -6.54 7.79
C HIS A 49 -12.70 -7.34 8.10
N THR A 50 -11.83 -7.48 7.10
CA THR A 50 -10.42 -7.85 7.27
C THR A 50 -9.56 -6.57 7.27
N THR A 51 -8.71 -6.43 8.28
CA THR A 51 -7.74 -5.31 8.34
C THR A 51 -6.55 -5.60 7.44
N TYR A 52 -6.15 -4.63 6.63
CA TYR A 52 -4.89 -4.65 5.89
C TYR A 52 -4.04 -3.42 6.23
N ILE A 53 -2.72 -3.58 6.18
CA ILE A 53 -1.76 -2.49 6.28
C ILE A 53 -0.83 -2.56 5.08
N SER A 54 -0.64 -1.45 4.39
CA SER A 54 0.46 -1.34 3.42
C SER A 54 1.49 -0.33 3.93
N HIS A 55 2.78 -0.58 3.71
CA HIS A 55 3.80 0.45 3.91
C HIS A 55 4.66 0.60 2.67
N SER A 56 5.00 1.85 2.34
CA SER A 56 5.97 2.23 1.32
C SER A 56 7.18 2.88 1.98
N THR A 57 8.37 2.58 1.48
CA THR A 57 9.61 3.23 1.92
C THR A 57 10.16 4.11 0.82
N TRP A 58 10.59 5.30 1.21
CA TRP A 58 11.09 6.35 0.33
C TRP A 58 12.44 6.88 0.81
N ASP A 59 13.23 7.45 -0.09
CA ASP A 59 14.46 8.16 0.22
C ASP A 59 14.18 9.38 1.10
N SER A 60 13.20 10.20 0.71
CA SER A 60 12.79 11.37 1.47
C SER A 60 11.27 11.51 1.56
N LYS A 61 10.82 12.37 2.47
CA LYS A 61 9.40 12.78 2.56
C LYS A 61 8.98 13.58 1.31
N GLU A 62 9.92 14.29 0.69
CA GLU A 62 9.66 15.11 -0.48
C GLU A 62 9.35 14.24 -1.70
N ASP A 63 10.13 13.18 -1.93
CA ASP A 63 9.89 12.19 -2.99
C ASP A 63 8.48 11.58 -2.87
N PHE A 64 8.09 11.19 -1.64
CA PHE A 64 6.73 10.70 -1.37
C PHE A 64 5.65 11.75 -1.69
N ILE A 65 5.82 12.99 -1.23
CA ILE A 65 4.83 14.06 -1.47
C ILE A 65 4.70 14.34 -2.98
N ASN A 66 5.81 14.37 -3.71
CA ASN A 66 5.82 14.61 -5.14
C ASN A 66 5.08 13.50 -5.89
N TRP A 67 5.31 12.24 -5.51
CA TRP A 67 4.57 11.10 -6.04
C TRP A 67 3.06 11.15 -5.72
N THR A 68 2.66 11.56 -4.51
CA THR A 68 1.21 11.66 -4.20
C THR A 68 0.46 12.71 -5.02
N LYS A 69 1.17 13.57 -5.76
CA LYS A 69 0.61 14.64 -6.58
C LYS A 69 0.71 14.36 -8.10
N SER A 70 1.37 13.28 -8.51
CA SER A 70 1.56 12.89 -9.92
C SER A 70 0.38 12.13 -10.50
#